data_AF-A0A9X3SAH2-F1
#
_entry.id   AF-A0A9X3SAH2-F1
#
_cell.length_a   1.000
_cell.length_b   1.000
_cell.length_c   1.000
_cell.angle_alpha   90.00
_cell.angle_beta   90.00
_cell.angle_gamma   90.00
#
_symmetry.space_group_name_H-M   'P 1'
#
loop_
_entity.id
_entity.type
_entity.pdbx_description
1 polymer ?
#
loop_
_entity_poly.entity_id
_entity_poly.type
_entity_poly.pdbx_seq_one_letter_code
_entity_poly.pdbx_strand_id
1 'polypeptide(L)' 'MRRVLTTEHGKALYKQRQHIIESVFGNTKHNRGITHFHRRGRAAVRTEWRLYMATHNLLKLHNYHLVRQAA' A
#
# COMPACT_ATOMS: atom_id res chain seq x y z
N MET A 1 -5.25 1.17 -18.05
CA MET A 1 -5.22 -0.20 -17.47
C MET A 1 -5.88 -1.26 -18.33
N ARG A 2 -7.04 -1.01 -18.96
CA ARG A 2 -7.80 -2.04 -19.70
C ARG A 2 -6.94 -2.82 -20.73
N ARG A 3 -6.17 -2.11 -21.58
CA ARG A 3 -5.25 -2.71 -22.58
C ARG A 3 -4.08 -3.52 -21.98
N VAL A 4 -3.65 -3.22 -20.76
CA VAL A 4 -2.52 -3.93 -20.12
C VAL A 4 -3.01 -5.23 -19.49
N LEU A 5 -4.20 -5.18 -18.89
CA LEU A 5 -4.85 -6.33 -18.22
C LEU A 5 -5.45 -7.35 -19.19
N THR A 6 -5.55 -7.04 -20.48
CA THR A 6 -6.05 -7.99 -21.51
C THR A 6 -4.99 -9.02 -21.90
N THR A 7 -3.71 -8.75 -21.65
CA THR A 7 -2.62 -9.69 -21.95
C THR A 7 -2.51 -10.76 -20.87
N GLU A 8 -2.11 -11.99 -21.24
CA GLU A 8 -1.88 -13.07 -20.26
C GLU A 8 -0.83 -12.69 -19.21
N HIS A 9 0.24 -12.01 -19.65
CA HIS A 9 1.25 -11.47 -18.75
C HIS A 9 0.67 -10.45 -17.75
N GLY A 10 -0.17 -9.52 -18.23
CA GLY A 10 -0.82 -8.53 -17.38
C GLY A 10 -1.79 -9.15 -16.36
N LYS A 11 -2.52 -10.20 -16.75
CA LYS A 11 -3.39 -10.97 -15.85
C LYS A 11 -2.57 -11.67 -14.76
N ALA A 12 -1.47 -12.33 -15.13
CA ALA A 12 -0.59 -13.02 -14.18
C ALA A 12 -0.02 -12.06 -13.12
N LEU A 13 0.51 -10.91 -13.55
CA LEU A 13 1.02 -9.88 -12.64
C LEU A 13 -0.09 -9.29 -11.76
N TYR A 14 -1.28 -9.08 -12.31
CA TYR A 14 -2.41 -8.58 -11.53
C TYR A 14 -2.83 -9.58 -10.44
N LYS A 15 -2.87 -10.88 -10.76
CA LYS A 15 -3.13 -11.96 -9.79
C LYS A 15 -2.08 -11.99 -8.69
N GLN A 16 -0.81 -11.80 -9.02
CA GLN A 16 0.25 -11.67 -8.02
C GLN A 16 0.05 -10.42 -7.14
N ARG A 17 -0.34 -9.29 -7.72
CA ARG A 17 -0.54 -8.07 -6.94
C ARG A 17 -1.70 -8.18 -5.94
N GLN A 18 -2.72 -8.99 -6.23
CA GLN A 18 -3.88 -9.15 -5.36
C GLN A 18 -3.48 -9.56 -3.94
N HIS A 19 -2.60 -10.54 -3.75
CA HIS A 19 -2.21 -10.93 -2.39
C HIS A 19 -1.30 -9.90 -1.71
N ILE A 20 -0.44 -9.21 -2.47
CA ILE A 20 0.50 -8.22 -1.93
C ILE A 20 -0.25 -7.05 -1.28
N ILE A 21 -1.32 -6.57 -1.94
CA ILE A 21 -2.02 -5.38 -1.50
C ILE A 21 -2.86 -5.60 -0.24
N GLU A 22 -3.28 -6.83 0.05
CA GLU A 22 -4.04 -7.16 1.26
C GLU A 22 -3.29 -6.77 2.54
N SER A 23 -1.97 -7.02 2.58
CA SER A 23 -1.13 -6.64 3.73
C SER A 23 -1.10 -5.12 3.98
N VAL A 24 -1.11 -4.34 2.90
CA VAL A 24 -1.10 -2.87 2.96
C VAL A 24 -2.43 -2.38 3.51
N PHE A 25 -3.56 -2.91 3.02
CA PHE A 25 -4.89 -2.53 3.50
C PHE A 25 -5.15 -3.02 4.93
N GLY A 26 -4.75 -4.24 5.28
CA GLY A 26 -4.84 -4.77 6.63
C GLY A 26 -4.08 -3.90 7.62
N ASN A 27 -2.81 -3.57 7.34
CA ASN A 27 -2.03 -2.69 8.20
C ASN A 27 -2.63 -1.28 8.29
N THR A 28 -3.09 -0.71 7.18
CA THR A 28 -3.65 0.65 7.15
C THR A 28 -4.94 0.75 7.95
N LYS A 29 -5.87 -0.19 7.77
CA LYS A 29 -7.19 -0.14 8.40
C LYS A 29 -7.19 -0.69 9.82
N HIS A 30 -6.65 -1.89 10.02
CA HIS A 30 -6.73 -2.59 11.30
C HIS A 30 -5.65 -2.12 12.28
N ASN A 31 -4.38 -2.17 11.89
CA ASN A 31 -3.29 -1.87 12.81
C ASN A 31 -3.12 -0.36 13.04
N ARG A 32 -3.32 0.45 12.00
CA ARG A 32 -3.14 1.91 12.05
C ARG A 32 -4.44 2.69 12.26
N GLY A 33 -5.60 2.03 12.24
CA GLY A 33 -6.91 2.66 12.46
C GLY A 33 -7.35 3.65 11.36
N ILE A 34 -6.67 3.70 10.21
CA ILE A 34 -6.97 4.65 9.14
C ILE A 34 -8.10 4.06 8.28
N THR A 35 -9.32 4.42 8.64
CA THR A 35 -10.55 3.91 8.00
C THR A 35 -11.27 4.96 7.16
N HIS A 36 -10.98 6.24 7.38
CA HIS A 36 -11.63 7.38 6.72
C HIS A 36 -10.59 8.42 6.30
N PHE A 37 -10.93 9.19 5.26
CA PHE A 37 -10.17 10.39 4.88
C PHE A 37 -10.76 11.61 5.56
N HIS A 38 -9.89 12.49 6.07
CA HIS A 38 -10.29 13.71 6.75
C HIS A 38 -10.39 14.88 5.78
N ARG A 39 -9.64 14.83 4.67
CA ARG A 39 -9.67 15.87 3.63
C ARG A 39 -10.80 15.62 2.64
N ARG A 40 -11.36 16.69 2.09
CA ARG A 40 -12.36 16.64 1.01
C ARG A 40 -11.75 17.05 -0.33
N GLY A 41 -12.27 16.47 -1.40
CA GLY A 41 -11.81 16.69 -2.77
C GLY A 41 -10.67 15.75 -3.19
N ARG A 42 -10.71 15.31 -4.46
CA ARG A 42 -9.82 14.26 -4.99
C ARG A 42 -8.34 14.58 -4.84
N ALA A 43 -7.95 15.84 -5.01
CA ALA A 43 -6.56 16.27 -4.88
C ALA A 43 -6.07 16.14 -3.43
N ALA A 44 -6.84 16.64 -2.47
CA ALA A 44 -6.45 16.60 -1.06
C ALA A 44 -6.46 15.18 -0.49
N VAL A 45 -7.48 14.38 -0.81
CA VAL A 45 -7.55 12.95 -0.44
C VAL A 45 -6.36 12.17 -1.01
N ARG A 46 -5.93 12.48 -2.24
CA ARG A 46 -4.76 11.83 -2.84
C ARG A 46 -3.49 12.16 -2.08
N THR A 47 -3.31 13.39 -1.63
CA THR A 47 -2.15 13.79 -0.80
C THR A 47 -2.17 13.08 0.55
N GLU A 48 -3.33 13.03 1.22
CA GLU A 48 -3.52 12.31 2.47
C GLU A 48 -3.18 10.82 2.33
N TRP A 49 -3.69 10.17 1.29
CA TRP A 49 -3.37 8.78 0.97
C TRP A 49 -1.87 8.56 0.74
N ARG A 50 -1.20 9.45 0.00
CA ARG A 50 0.25 9.37 -0.25
C ARG A 50 1.05 9.46 1.04
N LEU A 51 0.66 10.32 1.98
CA LEU A 51 1.30 10.42 3.29
C LEU A 51 1.12 9.12 4.09
N TYR A 52 -0.07 8.55 4.11
CA TYR A 52 -0.32 7.25 4.76
C TYR A 52 0.52 6.13 4.16
N MET A 53 0.66 6.06 2.84
CA MET A 53 1.50 5.05 2.19
C MET A 53 3.00 5.30 2.38
N ALA A 54 3.44 6.56 2.39
CA ALA A 54 4.84 6.90 2.66
C ALA A 54 5.26 6.42 4.05
N THR A 55 4.47 6.74 5.08
CA THR A 55 4.71 6.28 6.45
C THR A 55 4.67 4.76 6.58
N HIS A 56 3.77 4.06 5.88
CA HIS A 56 3.77 2.60 5.81
C HIS A 56 5.10 2.04 5.25
N ASN A 57 5.58 2.59 4.14
CA ASN A 57 6.83 2.17 3.52
C ASN A 57 8.05 2.44 4.41
N LEU A 58 8.09 3.62 5.06
CA LEU A 58 9.17 3.98 5.98
C LEU A 58 9.24 3.03 7.18
N LEU A 59 8.10 2.70 7.80
CA LEU A 59 8.05 1.75 8.90
C LEU A 59 8.51 0.36 8.47
N LYS A 60 8.15 -0.08 7.26
CA LYS A 60 8.61 -1.37 6.72
C LYS A 60 10.14 -1.40 6.57
N LEU A 61 10.73 -0.34 6.01
CA LEU A 61 12.17 -0.22 5.86
C LEU A 61 12.87 -0.17 7.23
N HIS A 62 12.36 0.63 8.15
CA HIS A 62 12.92 0.75 9.50
C HIS A 62 12.92 -0.60 10.23
N ASN A 63 11.79 -1.31 10.23
CA ASN A 63 11.68 -2.63 10.86
C ASN A 63 12.64 -3.65 10.22
N TYR A 64 12.78 -3.61 8.89
CA TYR A 64 13.77 -4.44 8.20
C TYR A 64 15.20 -4.16 8.67
N HIS A 65 15.56 -2.89 8.84
CA HIS A 65 16.89 -2.50 9.35
C HIS A 65 17.11 -2.97 10.79
N LEU A 66 16.12 -2.83 11.67
CA LEU A 66 16.23 -3.29 13.06
C LEU A 66 16.44 -4.81 13.16
N VAL A 67 15.63 -5.59 12.44
CA VAL A 67 15.76 -7.06 12.42
C VAL A 67 17.12 -7.48 11.87
N ARG A 68 17.61 -6.80 10.83
CA ARG A 68 18.93 -7.09 10.25
C ARG A 68 20.11 -6.73 11.17
N GLN A 69 19.95 -5.74 12.06
CA GLN A 69 20.99 -5.36 13.02
C GLN A 69 21.04 -6.29 14.24
N ALA A 70 19.92 -6.92 14.57
CA ALA A 70 19.79 -7.84 15.69
C ALA A 70 20.21 -9.30 15.36
N ALA A 71 20.46 -9.59 14.07
CA ALA A 71 20.92 -10.89 13.56
C ALA A 71 22.41 -10.85 13.24
#